data_AF-A0A7W9LEF4-F1
#
_entry.id   AF-A0A7W9LEF4-F1
#
_cell.length_a   1.000
_cell.length_b   1.000
_cell.length_c   1.000
_cell.angle_alpha   90.00
_cell.angle_beta   90.00
_cell.angle_gamma   90.00
#
_symmetry.space_group_name_H-M   'P 1'
#
loop_
_entity.id
_entity.type
_entity.pdbx_description
1 polymer ?
#
loop_
_entity_poly.entity_id
_entity_poly.type
_entity_poly.pdbx_seq_one_letter_code
_entity_poly.pdbx_strand_id
1 'polypeptide(L)' 'MAVKLIESAQTRWRAINGVHLVALVRAGATFIEGQLVERPEKAVA' A
#
# COMPACT_ATOMS: atom_id res chain seq x y z
N MET A 1 -7.28 3.30 26.89
CA MET A 1 -7.77 3.96 25.64
C MET A 1 -7.01 3.52 24.37
N ALA A 2 -5.80 2.96 24.45
CA ALA A 2 -5.01 2.57 23.27
C ALA A 2 -5.62 1.45 22.41
N VAL A 3 -6.26 0.44 23.03
CA VAL A 3 -6.82 -0.73 22.32
C VAL A 3 -7.89 -0.33 21.29
N LYS A 4 -8.84 0.54 21.67
CA LYS A 4 -9.91 1.01 20.76
C LYS A 4 -9.39 1.82 19.57
N LEU A 5 -8.29 2.57 19.78
CA LEU A 5 -7.63 3.32 18.70
C LEU A 5 -6.93 2.36 17.73
N ILE A 6 -6.29 1.31 18.24
CA ILE A 6 -5.65 0.26 17.44
C ILE A 6 -6.69 -0.55 16.65
N GLU A 7 -7.83 -0.90 17.25
CA GLU A 7 -8.93 -1.59 16.57
C GLU A 7 -9.56 -0.75 15.45
N SER A 8 -9.79 0.55 15.70
CA SER A 8 -10.31 1.47 14.68
C SER A 8 -9.33 1.66 13.53
N ALA A 9 -8.03 1.68 13.83
CA ALA A 9 -6.96 1.72 12.83
C ALA A 9 -6.87 0.40 12.05
N GLN A 10 -7.05 -0.77 12.68
CA GLN A 10 -7.02 -2.08 12.02
C GLN A 10 -8.06 -2.21 10.90
N THR A 11 -9.30 -1.79 11.14
CA THR A 11 -10.36 -1.79 10.11
C THR A 11 -9.97 -0.92 8.90
N ARG A 12 -9.30 0.20 9.14
CA ARG A 12 -8.84 1.12 8.09
C ARG A 12 -7.53 0.69 7.43
N TRP A 13 -6.66 -0.04 8.14
CA TRP A 13 -5.36 -0.52 7.65
C TRP A 13 -5.46 -1.83 6.87
N ARG A 14 -6.47 -2.67 7.13
CA ARG A 14 -6.72 -3.85 6.27
C ARG A 14 -7.09 -3.48 4.84
N ALA A 15 -7.67 -2.30 4.61
CA ALA A 15 -7.87 -1.78 3.25
C ALA A 15 -6.53 -1.46 2.55
N ILE A 16 -5.53 -0.98 3.30
CA ILE A 16 -4.17 -0.73 2.78
C ILE A 16 -3.43 -2.04 2.54
N ASN A 17 -3.70 -3.06 3.36
CA ASN A 17 -3.10 -4.40 3.27
C ASN A 17 -4.00 -5.40 2.51
N GLY A 18 -4.65 -4.98 1.42
CA GLY A 18 -5.27 -5.94 0.51
C GLY A 18 -4.22 -7.00 0.15
N VAL A 19 -4.50 -8.29 0.38
CA VAL A 19 -3.52 -9.40 0.19
C VAL A 19 -2.83 -9.31 -1.18
N HIS A 20 -3.54 -8.81 -2.18
CA HIS A 20 -3.02 -8.56 -3.52
C HIS A 20 -1.97 -7.43 -3.59
N LEU A 21 -2.16 -6.33 -2.86
CA LEU A 21 -1.21 -5.21 -2.81
C LEU A 21 0.05 -5.54 -2.01
N VAL A 22 -0.02 -6.48 -1.07
CA VAL A 22 1.14 -6.95 -0.29
C VAL A 22 2.25 -7.50 -1.20
N ALA A 23 1.89 -8.19 -2.28
CA ALA A 23 2.88 -8.67 -3.25
C ALA A 23 3.62 -7.51 -3.94
N LEU A 24 2.89 -6.44 -4.32
CA LEU A 24 3.45 -5.25 -4.95
C LEU A 24 4.37 -4.48 -3.99
N VAL A 25 3.96 -4.30 -2.73
CA VAL A 25 4.79 -3.65 -1.70
C VAL A 25 6.07 -4.46 -1.45
N ARG A 26 5.97 -5.79 -1.36
CA ARG A 26 7.16 -6.66 -1.21
C ARG A 26 8.10 -6.59 -2.42
N ALA A 27 7.56 -6.38 -3.62
CA ALA A 27 8.35 -6.17 -4.83
C ALA A 27 8.96 -4.75 -4.93
N GLY A 28 8.70 -3.87 -3.96
CA GLY A 28 9.25 -2.52 -3.93
C GLY A 28 8.46 -1.49 -4.76
N ALA A 29 7.19 -1.76 -5.05
CA ALA A 29 6.32 -0.82 -5.74
C ALA A 29 6.09 0.46 -4.91
N THR A 30 6.05 1.61 -5.58
CA THR A 30 5.80 2.91 -4.94
C THR A 30 4.31 3.24 -5.01
N PHE A 31 3.74 3.64 -3.87
CA PHE A 31 2.37 4.12 -3.78
C PHE A 31 2.38 5.59 -3.34
N ILE A 32 1.61 6.43 -4.02
CA ILE A 32 1.38 7.83 -3.64
C ILE A 32 -0.12 7.98 -3.41
N GLU A 33 -0.51 8.45 -2.23
CA GLU A 33 -1.93 8.60 -1.83
C GLU A 33 -2.79 7.31 -1.98
N GLY A 34 -2.15 6.14 -1.90
CA GLY A 34 -2.80 4.84 -2.05
C GLY A 34 -2.97 4.38 -3.51
N GLN A 35 -2.52 5.15 -4.49
CA GLN A 35 -2.46 4.76 -5.89
C GLN A 35 -1.09 4.17 -6.23
N LEU A 36 -1.09 3.06 -6.98
CA LEU A 36 0.15 2.46 -7.50
C LEU A 36 0.73 3.40 -8.55
N VAL A 37 1.99 3.80 -8.36
CA VAL A 37 2.72 4.60 -9.34
C VAL A 37 3.50 3.66 -10.24
N GLU A 38 3.10 3.57 -11.51
CA GLU A 38 3.88 2.88 -12.53
C GLU A 38 5.19 3.65 -12.76
N ARG A 39 6.31 2.92 -12.82
CA ARG A 39 7.58 3.51 -13.24
C ARG A 39 7.45 3.86 -14.73
N PRO A 40 7.72 5.10 -15.16
CA PRO A 40 7.91 5.34 -16.59
C PRO A 40 9.09 4.46 -17.01
N GLU A 41 8.79 3.43 -17.82
CA GLU A 41 9.83 2.66 -18.46
C GLU A 41 10.77 3.64 -19.13
N LYS A 42 12.07 3.55 -18.79
CA LYS A 42 13.08 4.30 -19.54
C LYS A 42 12.85 3.91 -20.99
N ALA A 43 12.32 4.84 -21.79
CA ALA A 43 12.38 4.73 -23.24
C ALA A 43 13.87 4.59 -23.57
N VAL A 44 14.27 3.35 -23.80
CA VAL A 44 15.59 3.04 -24.33
C VAL A 44 15.57 3.62 -25.73
N ALA A 45 16.40 4.65 -25.93
CA ALA A 45 16.65 5.25 -27.22
C ALA A 45 17.29 4.26 -28.19
#